data_AF-A0A423M7G4-F1
#
_entry.id   AF-A0A423M7G4-F1
#
_cell.length_a   1.000
_cell.length_b   1.000
_cell.length_c   1.000
_cell.angle_alpha   90.00
_cell.angle_beta   90.00
_cell.angle_gamma   90.00
#
_symmetry.space_group_name_H-M   'P 1'
#
loop_
_entity.id
_entity.type
_entity.pdbx_description
1 polymer ?
#
loop_
_entity_poly.entity_id
_entity_poly.type
_entity_poly.pdbx_seq_one_letter_code
_entity_poly.pdbx_strand_id
1 'polypeptide(L)'
;MPRMKTMNENSKSKLKAIGHLSLNVNENNEGEEQVPTSRFVMDPDLTLLYIAGWAGAAPTSQGVEIVILKEIEAHTTYPFESGSAVGSYNPKNFSGSSWSSVSQSGEVTVEEIDLLKRTAKGSFKFTARSRDHEHFAEIHGDFHLQQ
;
A
#
# COMPACT_ATOMS: atom_id res chain seq x y z
N MET A 1 -15.78 20.78 -30.79
CA MET A 1 -15.20 19.65 -30.04
C MET A 1 -14.50 20.20 -28.81
N PRO A 2 -14.92 19.89 -27.57
CA PRO A 2 -14.23 20.36 -26.38
C PRO A 2 -13.01 19.48 -26.10
N ARG A 3 -11.86 20.13 -25.90
CA ARG A 3 -10.58 19.52 -25.51
C ARG A 3 -10.72 18.85 -24.14
N MET A 4 -10.28 17.60 -24.03
CA MET A 4 -10.03 16.92 -22.75
C MET A 4 -9.11 17.81 -21.89
N LYS A 5 -9.60 18.21 -20.70
CA LYS A 5 -8.77 18.82 -19.68
C LYS A 5 -7.76 17.78 -19.21
N THR A 6 -6.49 18.10 -19.40
CA THR A 6 -5.35 17.49 -18.73
C THR A 6 -5.65 17.37 -17.23
N MET A 7 -5.59 16.14 -16.70
CA MET A 7 -5.55 15.91 -15.26
C MET A 7 -4.34 16.65 -14.70
N ASN A 8 -4.62 17.63 -13.86
CA ASN A 8 -3.69 18.60 -13.32
C ASN A 8 -2.66 17.90 -12.41
N GLU A 9 -1.38 18.06 -12.70
CA GLU A 9 -0.27 17.52 -11.90
C GLU A 9 -0.24 18.05 -10.44
N ASN A 10 -1.04 19.07 -10.14
CA ASN A 10 -1.23 19.64 -8.79
C ASN A 10 -1.98 18.75 -7.78
N SER A 11 -2.51 17.58 -8.14
CA SER A 11 -3.18 16.68 -7.19
C SER A 11 -2.23 15.75 -6.43
N LYS A 12 -1.00 15.54 -6.90
CA LYS A 12 -0.04 14.60 -6.30
C LYS A 12 0.58 15.09 -4.97
N SER A 13 0.41 16.37 -4.61
CA SER A 13 0.95 16.93 -3.36
C SER A 13 0.00 16.84 -2.16
N LYS A 14 -1.28 16.50 -2.36
CA LYS A 14 -2.30 16.56 -1.30
C LYS A 14 -2.45 15.31 -0.44
N LEU A 15 -1.89 14.18 -0.86
CA LEU A 15 -2.03 12.89 -0.16
C LEU A 15 -0.79 12.50 0.65
N LYS A 16 0.17 13.41 0.82
CA LYS A 16 1.39 13.13 1.59
C LYS A 16 1.03 12.89 3.05
N ALA A 17 1.50 11.77 3.60
CA ALA A 17 1.39 11.46 5.02
C ALA A 17 2.74 11.62 5.72
N ILE A 18 2.68 11.72 7.05
CA ILE A 18 3.80 11.62 7.98
C ILE A 18 3.55 10.45 8.94
N GLY A 19 4.60 9.98 9.61
CA GLY A 19 4.51 8.91 10.60
C GLY A 19 5.44 7.75 10.26
N HIS A 20 4.94 6.54 10.47
CA HIS A 20 5.68 5.30 10.32
C HIS A 20 4.95 4.32 9.39
N LEU A 21 5.72 3.63 8.55
CA LEU A 21 5.28 2.44 7.83
C LEU A 21 6.46 1.47 7.79
N SER A 22 6.41 0.41 8.59
CA SER A 22 7.39 -0.67 8.49
C SER A 22 7.04 -1.54 7.27
N LEU A 23 8.07 -1.99 6.56
CA LEU A 23 7.92 -2.88 5.42
C LEU A 23 9.03 -3.93 5.48
N ASN A 24 8.66 -5.18 5.72
CA ASN A 24 9.54 -6.32 5.64
C ASN A 24 9.12 -7.17 4.44
N VAL A 25 10.10 -7.63 3.68
CA VAL A 25 9.87 -8.36 2.44
C VAL A 25 10.83 -9.53 2.33
N ASN A 26 10.31 -10.68 1.90
CA ASN A 26 11.09 -11.83 1.47
C ASN A 26 10.78 -12.09 -0.01
N GLU A 27 11.60 -11.56 -0.91
CA GLU A 27 11.47 -11.79 -2.36
C GLU A 27 12.01 -13.17 -2.72
N ASN A 28 11.23 -13.97 -3.45
CA ASN A 28 11.62 -15.28 -3.98
C ASN A 28 12.25 -16.26 -2.96
N ASN A 29 11.89 -16.14 -1.67
CA ASN A 29 12.49 -16.89 -0.56
C ASN A 29 14.01 -16.68 -0.38
N GLU A 30 14.54 -15.53 -0.78
CA GLU A 30 15.98 -15.21 -0.67
C GLU A 30 16.38 -14.67 0.71
N GLY A 31 15.41 -14.44 1.59
CA GLY A 31 15.61 -13.94 2.95
C GLY A 31 14.78 -12.69 3.23
N GLU A 32 14.41 -12.51 4.49
CA GLU A 32 13.66 -11.33 4.91
C GLU A 32 14.56 -10.10 5.03
N GLU A 33 14.16 -9.02 4.39
CA GLU A 33 14.82 -7.72 4.41
C GLU A 33 13.83 -6.63 4.84
N GLN A 34 14.29 -5.71 5.70
CA GLN A 34 13.54 -4.49 6.00
C GLN A 34 13.79 -3.44 4.91
N VAL A 35 12.71 -2.92 4.31
CA VAL A 35 12.74 -1.85 3.32
C VAL A 35 12.61 -0.50 4.03
N PRO A 36 13.61 0.39 3.97
CA PRO A 36 13.56 1.69 4.64
C PRO A 36 12.64 2.64 3.87
N THR A 37 11.38 2.72 4.24
CA THR A 37 10.39 3.58 3.59
C THR A 37 10.53 5.04 4.05
N SER A 38 10.46 5.98 3.12
CA SER A 38 10.65 7.42 3.39
C SER A 38 9.55 8.30 2.81
N ARG A 39 8.73 7.76 1.91
CA ARG A 39 7.61 8.46 1.30
C ARG A 39 6.32 7.76 1.69
N PHE A 40 5.47 8.47 2.44
CA PHE A 40 4.17 7.96 2.86
C PHE A 40 3.04 8.70 2.15
N VAL A 41 2.01 7.96 1.79
CA VAL A 41 0.78 8.49 1.25
C VAL A 41 -0.39 7.84 1.98
N MET A 42 -1.35 8.66 2.38
CA MET A 42 -2.57 8.18 2.99
C MET A 42 -3.75 8.98 2.45
N ASP A 43 -4.87 8.31 2.21
CA ASP A 43 -6.15 8.95 1.96
C ASP A 43 -7.25 8.17 2.68
N PRO A 44 -7.63 8.58 3.90
CA PRO A 44 -8.75 7.98 4.61
C PRO A 44 -10.07 8.67 4.19
N ASP A 45 -11.00 7.86 3.71
CA ASP A 45 -12.41 8.18 3.51
C ASP A 45 -13.25 7.07 4.16
N LEU A 46 -14.55 7.30 4.36
CA LEU A 46 -15.48 6.32 4.90
C LEU A 46 -15.50 5.02 4.10
N THR A 47 -15.25 5.09 2.79
CA THR A 47 -15.38 3.94 1.87
C THR A 47 -14.05 3.43 1.31
N LEU A 48 -12.95 4.08 1.70
CA LEU A 48 -11.64 3.79 1.15
C LEU A 48 -10.53 4.18 2.13
N LEU A 49 -9.55 3.30 2.30
CA LEU A 49 -8.28 3.63 2.94
C LEU A 49 -7.15 3.29 1.97
N TYR A 50 -6.47 4.31 1.47
CA TYR A 50 -5.23 4.15 0.71
C TYR A 50 -4.04 4.36 1.64
N ILE A 51 -3.09 3.42 1.63
CA ILE A 51 -1.81 3.51 2.37
C ILE A 51 -0.69 3.10 1.41
N ALA A 52 0.37 3.90 1.34
CA ALA A 52 1.55 3.53 0.58
C ALA A 52 2.85 4.00 1.21
N GLY A 53 3.92 3.25 0.95
CA GLY A 53 5.27 3.48 1.44
C GLY A 53 6.32 3.04 0.43
N TRP A 54 7.25 3.93 0.06
CA TRP A 54 8.37 3.58 -0.83
C TRP A 54 9.71 3.99 -0.24
N ALA A 55 10.77 3.26 -0.63
CA ALA A 55 12.15 3.50 -0.20
C ALA A 55 12.78 4.79 -0.76
N GLY A 56 12.13 5.44 -1.72
CA GLY A 56 12.62 6.67 -2.34
C GLY A 56 11.49 7.57 -2.82
N ALA A 57 11.87 8.72 -3.37
CA ALA A 57 10.91 9.69 -3.91
C ALA A 57 10.23 9.18 -5.20
N ALA A 58 10.89 8.29 -5.94
CA ALA A 58 10.37 7.72 -7.17
C ALA A 58 9.28 6.68 -6.88
N PRO A 59 8.13 6.72 -7.59
CA PRO A 59 7.07 5.71 -7.43
C PRO A 59 7.47 4.32 -7.94
N THR A 60 8.66 4.18 -8.56
CA THR A 60 9.25 2.90 -8.99
C THR A 60 10.24 2.36 -7.97
N SER A 61 10.52 3.10 -6.89
CA SER A 61 11.33 2.57 -5.78
C SER A 61 10.61 1.39 -5.13
N GLN A 62 11.38 0.47 -4.54
CA GLN A 62 10.85 -0.63 -3.75
C GLN A 62 9.87 -0.11 -2.71
N GLY A 63 8.73 -0.77 -2.57
CA GLY A 63 7.65 -0.24 -1.73
C GLY A 63 6.35 -0.98 -1.91
N VAL A 64 5.37 -0.56 -1.12
CA VAL A 64 4.06 -1.19 -1.04
C VAL A 64 2.96 -0.14 -1.18
N GLU A 65 1.87 -0.54 -1.81
CA GLU A 65 0.61 0.19 -1.86
C GLU A 65 -0.51 -0.77 -1.43
N ILE A 66 -1.39 -0.32 -0.54
CA ILE A 66 -2.53 -1.08 -0.02
C ILE A 66 -3.76 -0.20 -0.14
N VAL A 67 -4.86 -0.78 -0.65
CA VAL A 67 -6.15 -0.11 -0.75
C VAL A 67 -7.22 -1.01 -0.15
N ILE A 68 -7.93 -0.50 0.86
CA ILE A 68 -9.15 -1.10 1.38
C ILE A 68 -10.33 -0.47 0.65
N LEU A 69 -11.23 -1.28 0.10
CA LEU A 69 -12.33 -0.92 -0.80
C LEU A 69 -13.71 -1.14 -0.15
N LYS A 70 -13.76 -1.12 1.18
CA LYS A 70 -14.95 -1.32 2.01
C LYS A 70 -15.11 -0.14 2.97
N GLU A 71 -16.26 -0.10 3.65
CA GLU A 71 -16.43 0.78 4.79
C GLU A 71 -15.33 0.53 5.83
N ILE A 72 -14.62 1.60 6.21
CA ILE A 72 -13.44 1.51 7.08
C ILE A 72 -13.87 1.62 8.53
N GLU A 73 -13.54 0.59 9.30
CA GLU A 73 -13.86 0.46 10.71
C GLU A 73 -12.60 0.19 11.52
N ALA A 74 -12.51 0.76 12.71
CA ALA A 74 -11.46 0.43 13.66
C ALA A 74 -11.64 -1.00 14.20
N HIS A 75 -10.53 -1.65 14.52
CA HIS A 75 -10.46 -3.05 14.96
C HIS A 75 -11.00 -4.07 13.96
N THR A 76 -10.93 -3.75 12.66
CA THR A 76 -11.43 -4.61 11.57
C THR A 76 -10.28 -5.10 10.69
N THR A 77 -10.38 -6.38 10.30
CA THR A 77 -9.43 -7.04 9.40
C THR A 77 -10.08 -7.28 8.04
N TYR A 78 -9.35 -6.93 6.99
CA TYR A 78 -9.79 -7.00 5.61
C TYR A 78 -8.89 -7.98 4.85
N PRO A 79 -9.41 -9.11 4.35
CA PRO A 79 -8.63 -10.02 3.54
C PRO A 79 -8.23 -9.36 2.22
N PHE A 80 -7.05 -9.72 1.70
CA PHE A 80 -6.64 -9.36 0.35
C PHE A 80 -7.42 -10.17 -0.68
N GLU A 81 -8.48 -9.61 -1.22
CA GLU A 81 -9.34 -10.20 -2.23
C GLU A 81 -10.15 -9.11 -2.94
N SER A 82 -10.69 -9.45 -4.12
CA SER A 82 -11.47 -8.50 -4.92
C SER A 82 -12.65 -7.92 -4.12
N GLY A 83 -12.74 -6.59 -4.09
CA GLY A 83 -13.79 -5.88 -3.36
C GLY A 83 -13.59 -5.79 -1.84
N SER A 84 -12.45 -6.26 -1.30
CA SER A 84 -12.07 -6.12 0.11
C SER A 84 -10.81 -5.27 0.24
N ALA A 85 -9.63 -5.87 0.22
CA ALA A 85 -8.36 -5.16 0.14
C ALA A 85 -7.56 -5.62 -1.08
N VAL A 86 -6.80 -4.72 -1.68
CA VAL A 86 -5.86 -5.01 -2.77
C VAL A 86 -4.50 -4.42 -2.45
N GLY A 87 -3.44 -5.15 -2.82
CA GLY A 87 -2.06 -4.74 -2.59
C GLY A 87 -1.27 -4.71 -3.89
N SER A 88 -0.34 -3.76 -4.00
CA SER A 88 0.70 -3.74 -5.02
C SER A 88 2.06 -3.59 -4.35
N TYR A 89 3.06 -4.22 -4.94
CA TYR A 89 4.43 -4.22 -4.45
C TYR A 89 5.40 -3.92 -5.59
N ASN A 90 6.31 -2.98 -5.38
CA ASN A 90 7.42 -2.76 -6.29
C ASN A 90 8.62 -3.58 -5.81
N PRO A 91 9.13 -4.51 -6.62
CA PRO A 91 10.30 -5.28 -6.25
C PRO A 91 11.58 -4.43 -6.21
N LYS A 92 12.58 -4.95 -5.50
CA LYS A 92 13.93 -4.37 -5.38
C LYS A 92 14.53 -4.08 -6.75
N ASN A 93 14.38 -5.02 -7.68
CA ASN A 93 14.79 -4.89 -9.07
C ASN A 93 13.55 -4.60 -9.95
N PHE A 94 13.11 -3.35 -9.98
CA PHE A 94 11.93 -2.94 -10.74
C PHE A 94 12.15 -3.02 -12.25
N SER A 95 11.41 -3.88 -12.94
CA SER A 95 11.53 -4.15 -14.39
C SER A 95 10.36 -3.60 -15.22
N GLY A 96 9.62 -2.63 -14.69
CA GLY A 96 8.54 -1.93 -15.40
C GLY A 96 7.13 -2.31 -14.95
N SER A 97 6.98 -3.23 -13.99
CA SER A 97 5.68 -3.56 -13.40
C SER A 97 5.79 -3.88 -11.90
N SER A 98 4.77 -3.45 -11.15
CA SER A 98 4.53 -3.89 -9.79
C SER A 98 3.95 -5.32 -9.77
N TRP A 99 4.15 -6.00 -8.66
CA TRP A 99 3.56 -7.30 -8.35
C TRP A 99 2.25 -7.08 -7.59
N SER A 100 1.24 -7.90 -7.85
CA SER A 100 -0.09 -7.73 -7.25
C SER A 100 -0.32 -8.74 -6.12
N SER A 101 -1.07 -8.34 -5.10
CA SER A 101 -1.49 -9.25 -4.02
C SER A 101 -2.22 -10.47 -4.58
N VAL A 102 -1.85 -11.65 -4.11
CA VAL A 102 -2.54 -12.91 -4.39
C VAL A 102 -3.81 -12.96 -3.54
N SER A 103 -4.95 -13.31 -4.16
CA SER A 103 -6.22 -13.43 -3.45
C SER A 103 -6.12 -14.41 -2.28
N GLN A 104 -6.64 -14.02 -1.12
CA GLN A 104 -6.61 -14.77 0.14
C GLN A 104 -5.22 -15.12 0.68
N SER A 105 -4.16 -14.43 0.23
CA SER A 105 -2.78 -14.65 0.73
C SER A 105 -2.47 -13.97 2.07
N GLY A 106 -3.43 -13.23 2.62
CA GLY A 106 -3.30 -12.55 3.89
C GLY A 106 -4.32 -11.45 4.06
N GLU A 107 -4.00 -10.45 4.88
CA GLU A 107 -4.94 -9.44 5.35
C GLU A 107 -4.27 -8.12 5.74
N VAL A 108 -5.09 -7.07 5.82
CA VAL A 108 -4.75 -5.78 6.44
C VAL A 108 -5.71 -5.53 7.59
N THR A 109 -5.19 -5.21 8.76
CA THR A 109 -5.94 -4.88 9.97
C THR A 109 -5.84 -3.39 10.23
N VAL A 110 -6.99 -2.74 10.41
CA VAL A 110 -7.07 -1.37 10.88
C VAL A 110 -7.31 -1.42 12.38
N GLU A 111 -6.31 -1.04 13.17
CA GLU A 111 -6.43 -0.99 14.64
C GLU A 111 -7.17 0.27 15.08
N GLU A 112 -6.77 1.42 14.54
CA GLU A 112 -7.35 2.73 14.88
C GLU A 112 -7.53 3.55 13.59
N ILE A 113 -8.66 4.25 13.47
CA ILE A 113 -8.88 5.24 12.42
C ILE A 113 -9.64 6.44 12.97
N ASP A 114 -9.20 7.64 12.62
CA ASP A 114 -9.89 8.89 12.91
C ASP A 114 -9.96 9.70 11.61
N LEU A 115 -11.16 9.73 10.99
CA LEU A 115 -11.39 10.41 9.73
C LEU A 115 -11.34 11.94 9.85
N LEU A 116 -11.60 12.49 11.05
CA LEU A 116 -11.52 13.92 11.31
C LEU A 116 -10.07 14.37 11.47
N LYS A 117 -9.28 13.61 12.23
CA LYS A 117 -7.84 13.86 12.40
C LYS A 117 -7.00 13.34 11.24
N ARG A 118 -7.62 12.60 10.31
CA ARG A 118 -6.97 11.88 9.20
C ARG A 118 -5.77 11.08 9.69
N THR A 119 -6.02 10.19 10.66
CA THR A 119 -5.02 9.26 11.19
C THR A 119 -5.46 7.82 11.01
N ALA A 120 -4.53 6.92 10.70
CA ALA A 120 -4.78 5.48 10.67
C ALA A 120 -3.59 4.70 11.24
N LYS A 121 -3.89 3.63 11.97
CA LYS A 121 -2.91 2.71 12.55
C LYS A 121 -3.33 1.27 12.29
N GLY A 122 -2.38 0.39 12.03
CA GLY A 122 -2.68 -1.01 11.76
C GLY A 122 -1.49 -1.81 11.27
N SER A 123 -1.78 -3.00 10.74
CA SER A 123 -0.80 -3.96 10.24
C SER A 123 -1.26 -4.63 8.96
N PHE A 124 -0.33 -5.19 8.20
CA PHE A 124 -0.64 -5.95 7.00
C PHE A 124 0.31 -7.13 6.83
N LYS A 125 -0.18 -8.18 6.18
CA LYS A 125 0.63 -9.29 5.66
C LYS A 125 -0.04 -9.86 4.41
N PHE A 126 0.72 -10.10 3.34
CA PHE A 126 0.22 -10.74 2.13
C PHE A 126 1.35 -11.27 1.24
N THR A 127 0.99 -12.03 0.22
CA THR A 127 1.92 -12.42 -0.85
C THR A 127 1.62 -11.59 -2.10
N ALA A 128 2.63 -10.93 -2.68
CA ALA A 128 2.53 -10.34 -4.01
C ALA A 128 3.16 -11.25 -5.06
N ARG A 129 2.64 -11.22 -6.29
CA ARG A 129 3.16 -12.03 -7.41
C ARG A 129 3.29 -11.21 -8.68
N SER A 130 4.35 -11.47 -9.44
CA SER A 130 4.54 -10.89 -10.77
C SER A 130 3.45 -11.36 -11.75
N ARG A 131 3.24 -10.57 -12.81
CA ARG A 131 2.22 -10.85 -13.82
C ARG A 131 2.45 -12.17 -14.59
N ASP A 132 3.71 -12.50 -14.81
CA ASP A 132 4.14 -13.76 -15.45
C ASP A 132 4.20 -14.94 -14.47
N HIS A 133 3.93 -14.70 -13.18
CA HIS A 133 3.94 -15.69 -12.11
C HIS A 133 5.30 -16.29 -11.75
N GLU A 134 6.40 -15.78 -12.33
CA GLU A 134 7.77 -16.25 -12.10
C GLU A 134 8.37 -15.75 -10.77
N HIS A 135 7.88 -14.64 -10.25
CA HIS A 135 8.38 -14.02 -9.03
C HIS A 135 7.29 -13.77 -8.01
N PHE A 136 7.66 -13.80 -6.72
CA PHE A 136 6.77 -13.47 -5.62
C PHE A 136 7.52 -12.82 -4.47
N ALA A 137 6.76 -12.15 -3.60
CA ALA A 137 7.25 -11.60 -2.35
C ALA A 137 6.27 -11.91 -1.23
N GLU A 138 6.78 -12.40 -0.10
CA GLU A 138 6.04 -12.36 1.16
C GLU A 138 6.28 -11.00 1.82
N ILE A 139 5.21 -10.30 2.15
CA ILE A 139 5.24 -8.89 2.57
C ILE A 139 4.49 -8.77 3.88
N HIS A 140 5.06 -8.07 4.86
CA HIS A 140 4.36 -7.69 6.07
C HIS A 140 4.90 -6.39 6.66
N GLY A 141 4.12 -5.80 7.55
CA GLY A 141 4.50 -4.60 8.25
C GLY A 141 3.36 -4.00 9.06
N ASP A 142 3.63 -2.81 9.58
CA ASP A 142 2.71 -1.99 10.36
C ASP A 142 2.77 -0.55 9.88
N PHE A 143 1.70 0.18 10.14
CA PHE A 143 1.59 1.59 9.81
C PHE A 143 0.99 2.37 10.95
N HIS A 144 1.46 3.60 11.10
CA HIS A 144 0.86 4.63 11.93
C HIS A 144 1.08 5.96 11.21
N LEU A 145 0.04 6.42 10.51
CA LEU A 145 0.12 7.53 9.57
C LEU A 145 -0.87 8.63 9.92
N GLN A 146 -0.47 9.85 9.60
CA GLN A 146 -1.28 11.06 9.67
C GLN A 146 -1.11 11.86 8.38
N GLN A 147 -2.20 12.41 7.85
CA GLN A 147 -2.18 13.28 6.67
C GLN A 147 -2.35 14.76 7.04
#